data_AF-A0A925AB16-F1
#
_entry.id   AF-A0A925AB16-F1
#
_cell.length_a   1.000
_cell.length_b   1.000
_cell.length_c   1.000
_cell.angle_alpha   90.00
_cell.angle_beta   90.00
_cell.angle_gamma   90.00
#
_symmetry.space_group_name_H-M   'P 1'
#
loop_
_entity.id
_entity.type
_entity.pdbx_description
1 polymer ?
#
loop_
_entity_poly.entity_id
_entity_poly.type
_entity_poly.pdbx_seq_one_letter_code
_entity_poly.pdbx_strand_id
1 'polypeptide(L)' 'MKRFTIVCRLLVTSVPHVLGYADSPGEAVTMARKFTQEGKRDVRIGDGQVEKHFDTESFAKEYGVR' A
#
# COMPACT_ATOMS: atom_id res chain seq x y z
N MET A 1 -2.03 -11.42 -12.40
CA MET A 1 -2.20 -9.96 -12.38
C MET A 1 -2.02 -9.52 -10.94
N LYS A 2 -1.10 -8.59 -10.67
CA LYS A 2 -0.85 -8.08 -9.32
C LYS A 2 -2.03 -7.21 -8.89
N ARG A 3 -2.73 -7.62 -7.84
CA ARG A 3 -4.00 -7.02 -7.41
C ARG A 3 -3.80 -5.76 -6.57
N PHE A 4 -2.73 -5.74 -5.76
CA PHE A 4 -2.46 -4.66 -4.82
C PHE A 4 -1.22 -3.87 -5.23
N THR A 5 -1.30 -2.56 -5.13
CA THR A 5 -0.20 -1.63 -5.43
C THR A 5 0.17 -0.87 -4.18
N ILE A 6 1.44 -0.91 -3.77
CA ILE A 6 1.93 -0.10 -2.67
C ILE A 6 2.43 1.20 -3.25
N VAL A 7 1.91 2.32 -2.76
CA VAL A 7 2.27 3.66 -3.22
C VAL A 7 2.70 4.53 -2.05
N CYS A 8 3.54 5.53 -2.30
CA CYS A 8 3.76 6.63 -1.37
C CYS A 8 3.48 7.96 -2.04
N ARG A 9 3.04 8.94 -1.25
CA ARG A 9 2.94 10.32 -1.75
C ARG A 9 4.33 10.94 -1.78
N LEU A 10 4.73 11.45 -2.94
CA LEU A 10 5.90 12.30 -3.03
C LEU A 10 5.50 13.72 -2.64
N LEU A 11 6.34 14.41 -1.86
CA LEU A 11 6.11 15.81 -1.48
C LEU A 11 6.10 16.76 -2.68
N VAL A 12 6.66 16.33 -3.81
CA VAL A 12 6.95 17.19 -4.98
C VAL A 12 5.98 16.95 -6.14
N THR A 13 5.23 15.84 -6.15
CA THR A 13 4.37 15.46 -7.28
C THR A 13 2.97 15.04 -6.83
N SER A 14 1.96 15.45 -7.60
CA SER A 14 0.56 15.06 -7.40
C SER A 14 0.30 13.57 -7.66
N VAL A 15 1.23 12.89 -8.34
CA VAL A 15 1.12 11.47 -8.69
C VAL A 15 1.79 10.62 -7.61
N PRO A 16 1.09 9.64 -7.01
CA PRO A 16 1.68 8.68 -6.09
C PRO A 16 2.81 7.89 -6.76
N HIS A 17 3.92 7.71 -6.06
CA HIS A 17 5.01 6.87 -6.55
C HIS A 17 4.75 5.42 -6.16
N VAL A 18 4.81 4.51 -7.14
CA VAL A 18 4.64 3.08 -6.90
C VAL A 18 5.93 2.51 -6.28
N LEU A 19 5.80 1.96 -5.09
CA LEU A 19 6.89 1.31 -4.35
C LEU A 19 6.96 -0.19 -4.64
N GLY A 20 5.83 -0.82 -4.95
CA GLY A 20 5.78 -2.25 -5.20
C GLY A 20 4.38 -2.76 -5.49
N TYR A 21 4.29 -4.07 -5.71
CA TYR A 21 3.06 -4.75 -6.07
C TYR A 21 2.97 -6.08 -5.36
N ALA A 22 1.78 -6.40 -4.83
CA ALA A 22 1.51 -7.64 -4.11
C ALA A 22 0.37 -8.43 -4.77
N ASP A 23 0.42 -9.75 -4.59
CA ASP A 23 -0.63 -10.66 -5.07
C ASP A 23 -1.63 -11.03 -3.96
N SER A 24 -1.27 -10.81 -2.68
CA SER A 24 -2.14 -11.06 -1.53
C SER A 24 -2.22 -9.88 -0.55
N PRO A 25 -3.31 -9.75 0.24
CA PRO A 25 -3.43 -8.70 1.25
C PRO A 25 -2.32 -8.75 2.31
N GLY A 26 -1.95 -9.94 2.78
CA GLY A 26 -0.91 -10.11 3.80
C GLY A 26 0.47 -9.64 3.32
N GLU A 27 0.79 -9.94 2.06
CA GLU A 27 2.02 -9.49 1.42
C GLU A 27 2.02 -7.96 1.24
N ALA A 28 0.89 -7.37 0.83
CA ALA A 28 0.75 -5.92 0.69
C ALA A 28 0.97 -5.18 2.01
N VAL A 29 0.39 -5.68 3.11
CA VAL A 29 0.57 -5.12 4.47
C VAL A 29 2.03 -5.26 4.91
N THR A 30 2.64 -6.43 4.70
CA THR A 30 4.05 -6.67 5.06
C THR A 30 4.99 -5.71 4.34
N MET A 31 4.80 -5.54 3.02
CA MET A 31 5.59 -4.57 2.24
C MET A 31 5.35 -3.13 2.70
N ALA A 32 4.10 -2.71 2.91
CA ALA A 32 3.79 -1.37 3.34
C ALA A 32 4.40 -1.02 4.72
N ARG A 33 4.34 -1.97 5.68
CA ARG A 33 4.99 -1.83 6.99
C ARG A 33 6.51 -1.73 6.84
N LYS A 34 7.13 -2.56 5.99
CA LYS A 34 8.57 -2.49 5.72
C LYS A 34 8.99 -1.13 5.15
N PHE A 35 8.27 -0.60 4.15
CA PHE A 35 8.58 0.73 3.60
C PHE A 35 8.42 1.85 4.62
N THR A 36 7.44 1.72 5.51
CA THR A 36 7.25 2.68 6.63
C THR A 36 8.44 2.63 7.60
N GLN A 37 8.94 1.44 7.92
CA GLN A 37 10.15 1.25 8.74
C GLN A 37 11.42 1.79 8.06
N GLU A 38 11.49 1.73 6.73
CA GLU A 38 12.57 2.33 5.93
C GLU A 38 12.47 3.87 5.83
N GLY A 39 11.49 4.48 6.49
CA GLY A 39 11.32 5.94 6.56
C GLY A 39 10.51 6.54 5.42
N LYS A 40 9.84 5.71 4.59
CA LYS A 40 8.87 6.23 3.62
C LYS A 40 7.65 6.78 4.36
N ARG A 41 7.21 7.96 3.95
CA ARG A 41 6.01 8.62 4.51
C ARG A 41 4.82 8.42 3.59
N ASP A 42 3.62 8.51 4.16
CA ASP A 42 2.35 8.39 3.43
C ASP A 42 2.24 7.12 2.57
N VAL A 43 2.72 5.98 3.10
CA VAL A 43 2.59 4.68 2.43
C VAL A 43 1.13 4.25 2.45
N ARG A 44 0.60 3.87 1.29
CA ARG A 44 -0.77 3.42 1.08
C ARG A 44 -0.81 2.18 0.21
N ILE A 45 -1.87 1.40 0.35
CA ILE A 45 -2.13 0.20 -0.44
C ILE A 45 -3.35 0.48 -1.33
N GLY A 46 -3.17 0.45 -2.64
CA GLY A 46 -4.24 0.47 -3.63
C GLY A 46 -4.71 -0.94 -3.94
N ASP A 47 -6.03 -1.17 -3.92
CA ASP A 47 -6.64 -2.38 -4.51
C ASP A 47 -7.21 -2.02 -5.88
N GLY A 48 -6.67 -2.65 -6.92
CA GLY A 48 -7.11 -2.43 -8.31
C GLY A 48 -8.51 -2.94 -8.64
N GLN A 49 -9.13 -3.75 -7.78
CA GLN A 49 -10.52 -4.20 -7.98
C GLN A 49 -11.56 -3.18 -7.50
N VAL A 50 -11.24 -2.45 -6.44
CA VAL A 50 -12.15 -1.44 -5.86
C VAL A 50 -11.70 0.00 -6.16
N GLU A 51 -10.63 0.15 -6.95
CA GLU A 51 -10.03 1.43 -7.38
C GLU A 51 -9.79 2.41 -6.22
N LYS A 52 -9.44 1.87 -5.04
CA LYS A 52 -9.32 2.64 -3.80
C LYS A 52 -7.96 2.43 -3.15
N HIS A 53 -7.47 3.50 -2.53
CA HIS A 53 -6.27 3.48 -1.69
C HIS A 53 -6.65 3.52 -0.21
N PHE A 54 -5.94 2.72 0.57
CA PHE A 54 -6.11 2.58 2.01
C PHE A 54 -4.78 2.88 2.71
N ASP A 55 -4.83 3.44 3.92
CA ASP A 55 -3.68 3.34 4.82
C ASP A 55 -3.46 1.87 5.23
N THR A 56 -2.26 1.54 5.67
CA THR A 56 -1.85 0.17 5.94
C THR A 56 -2.72 -0.53 6.99
N GLU A 57 -3.13 0.17 8.04
CA GLU A 57 -3.87 -0.44 9.16
C GLU A 57 -5.36 -0.59 8.85
N SER A 58 -5.96 0.39 8.16
CA SER A 58 -7.32 0.27 7.61
C SER A 58 -7.40 -0.87 6.60
N PHE A 59 -6.40 -1.01 5.74
CA PHE A 59 -6.32 -2.14 4.80
C PHE A 59 -6.18 -3.47 5.55
N ALA A 60 -5.30 -3.55 6.54
CA ALA A 60 -5.14 -4.77 7.33
C ALA A 60 -6.46 -5.20 8.00
N LYS A 61 -7.20 -4.23 8.57
CA LYS A 61 -8.51 -4.48 9.17
C LYS A 61 -9.56 -4.94 8.16
N GLU A 62 -9.66 -4.28 7.01
CA GLU A 62 -10.64 -4.57 5.95
C GLU A 62 -10.46 -6.00 5.39
N TYR A 63 -9.20 -6.42 5.20
CA TYR A 63 -8.88 -7.73 4.61
C TYR A 63 -8.54 -8.80 5.65
N GLY A 64 -8.75 -8.53 6.95
CA GLY A 64 -8.54 -9.50 8.03
C GLY A 64 -7.08 -9.91 8.26
N VAL A 65 -6.12 -9.05 7.91
CA VAL A 65 -4.69 -9.26 8.13
C VAL A 65 -4.31 -8.78 9.53
N ARG A 66 -3.55 -9.58 10.29
CA ARG A 66 -2.98 -9.23 11.60
C ARG A 66 -1.51 -8.83 11.46
#